data_AF-A0A940THR0-F1
#
_entry.id   AF-A0A940THR0-F1
#
_cell.length_a   1.000
_cell.length_b   1.000
_cell.length_c   1.000
_cell.angle_alpha   90.00
_cell.angle_beta   90.00
_cell.angle_gamma   90.00
#
_symmetry.space_group_name_H-M   'P 1'
#
loop_
_entity.id
_entity.type
_entity.pdbx_description
1 polymer ?
#
loop_
_entity_poly.entity_id
_entity_poly.type
_entity_poly.pdbx_seq_one_letter_code
_entity_poly.pdbx_strand_id
1 'polypeptide(L)'
;MIIRREIDLNEPLSEDQKQMLEALKTRPVCPDEDCPELTEEQISQFARVSEQRREERRKQTVTLRLSPQALKTAKSLGKGYTSVLSRILESALTDAELIKHYL
;
A
#
# COMPACT_ATOMS: atom_id res chain seq x y z
N MET A 1 -8.56 -20.68 21.50
CA MET A 1 -8.34 -22.05 20.98
C MET A 1 -8.30 -21.94 19.46
N ILE A 2 -7.16 -22.21 18.84
CA ILE A 2 -7.02 -22.09 17.37
C ILE A 2 -7.35 -23.46 16.77
N ILE A 3 -8.43 -23.54 16.00
CA ILE A 3 -8.79 -24.74 15.24
C ILE A 3 -8.09 -24.65 13.89
N ARG A 4 -7.24 -25.61 13.56
CA ARG A 4 -6.63 -25.74 12.23
C ARG A 4 -7.34 -26.84 11.46
N ARG A 5 -7.74 -26.56 10.22
CA ARG A 5 -8.30 -27.54 9.29
C ARG A 5 -7.52 -27.45 7.98
N GLU A 6 -7.06 -28.59 7.48
CA GLU A 6 -6.52 -28.69 6.13
C GLU A 6 -7.70 -28.84 5.16
N ILE A 7 -7.68 -28.06 4.08
CA ILE A 7 -8.71 -28.04 3.05
C ILE A 7 -7.99 -28.26 1.72
N ASP A 8 -8.32 -29.34 1.01
CA ASP A 8 -7.90 -29.54 -0.38
C ASP A 8 -8.84 -28.76 -1.30
N LEU A 9 -8.27 -27.96 -2.20
CA LEU A 9 -9.01 -27.09 -3.12
C LEU A 9 -9.43 -27.82 -4.40
N ASN A 10 -8.92 -29.03 -4.65
CA ASN A 10 -9.22 -29.81 -5.85
C ASN A 10 -10.40 -30.78 -5.67
N GLU A 11 -10.82 -31.03 -4.43
CA GLU A 11 -11.92 -31.93 -4.13
C GLU A 11 -13.27 -31.18 -4.25
N PRO A 12 -14.29 -31.76 -4.91
CA PRO A 12 -15.61 -31.14 -4.99
C PRO A 12 -16.26 -31.06 -3.59
N LEU A 13 -17.03 -29.99 -3.34
CA LEU A 13 -17.74 -29.84 -2.06
C LEU A 13 -18.64 -31.05 -1.75
N SER A 14 -18.59 -31.48 -0.50
CA SER A 14 -19.52 -32.51 0.02
C SER A 14 -20.96 -32.00 -0.01
N GLU A 15 -21.94 -32.91 -0.04
CA GLU A 15 -23.35 -32.51 -0.01
C GLU A 15 -23.71 -31.70 1.24
N ASP A 16 -23.13 -32.05 2.39
CA ASP A 16 -23.31 -31.32 3.66
C ASP A 16 -22.80 -29.88 3.57
N GLN A 17 -21.65 -29.66 2.91
CA GLN A 17 -21.09 -28.33 2.70
C GLN A 17 -21.97 -27.50 1.76
N LYS A 18 -22.54 -28.13 0.72
CA LYS A 18 -23.48 -27.47 -0.19
C LYS A 18 -24.77 -27.08 0.54
N GLN A 19 -25.33 -27.96 1.36
CA GLN A 19 -26.50 -27.67 2.19
C GLN A 19 -26.21 -26.52 3.18
N MET A 20 -25.03 -26.51 3.79
CA MET A 20 -24.60 -25.43 4.67
C MET A 20 -24.51 -24.08 3.93
N LEU A 21 -24.00 -24.06 2.69
CA LEU A 21 -23.98 -22.86 1.86
C LEU A 21 -25.37 -22.37 1.47
N GLU A 22 -26.29 -23.27 1.10
CA GLU A 22 -27.68 -22.91 0.80
C GLU A 22 -28.40 -22.33 2.04
N ALA A 23 -28.15 -22.90 3.22
CA ALA A 23 -28.68 -22.38 4.48
C ALA A 23 -28.10 -21.00 4.86
N LEU A 24 -26.87 -20.70 4.44
CA LEU A 24 -26.25 -19.39 4.67
C LEU A 24 -26.85 -18.29 3.79
N LYS A 25 -27.38 -18.60 2.61
CA LYS A 25 -28.01 -17.60 1.73
C LYS A 25 -29.23 -16.92 2.36
N THR A 26 -29.96 -17.63 3.20
CA THR A 26 -31.20 -17.12 3.84
C THR A 26 -30.95 -16.53 5.23
N ARG A 27 -29.72 -16.64 5.75
CA ARG A 27 -29.38 -16.14 7.09
C ARG A 27 -29.17 -14.62 7.04
N PRO A 28 -29.86 -13.84 7.90
CA PRO A 28 -29.63 -12.40 7.97
C PRO A 28 -28.22 -12.11 8.50
N VAL A 29 -27.56 -11.13 7.87
CA VAL A 29 -26.30 -10.58 8.38
C VAL A 29 -26.66 -9.64 9.51
N CYS A 30 -26.55 -10.12 10.76
CA CYS A 30 -26.68 -9.29 11.94
C CYS A 30 -25.27 -8.97 12.45
N PRO A 31 -24.86 -7.70 12.49
CA PRO A 31 -23.61 -7.31 13.13
C PRO A 31 -23.68 -7.62 14.64
N ASP A 32 -22.58 -8.12 15.20
CA ASP A 32 -22.46 -8.40 16.64
C ASP A 32 -22.47 -7.09 17.44
N GLU A 33 -22.97 -7.11 18.68
CA GLU A 33 -23.02 -5.90 19.54
C GLU A 33 -21.63 -5.31 19.82
N ASP A 34 -20.60 -6.16 19.87
CA ASP A 34 -19.20 -5.77 20.06
C ASP A 34 -18.52 -5.32 18.75
N CYS A 35 -19.15 -5.52 17.59
CA CYS A 35 -18.63 -5.18 16.27
C CYS A 35 -19.72 -4.56 15.39
N PRO A 36 -20.20 -3.35 15.72
CA PRO A 36 -21.16 -2.64 14.91
C PRO A 36 -20.54 -2.24 13.55
N GLU A 37 -21.39 -2.07 12.55
CA GLU A 37 -20.95 -1.50 11.28
C GLU A 37 -20.43 -0.06 11.48
N LEU A 38 -19.41 0.31 10.70
CA LEU A 38 -18.88 1.68 10.73
C LEU A 38 -19.96 2.65 10.27
N THR A 39 -20.16 3.73 11.02
CA THR A 39 -21.09 4.78 10.61
C THR A 39 -20.55 5.52 9.39
N GLU A 40 -21.45 6.09 8.58
CA GLU A 40 -21.06 6.86 7.39
C GLU A 40 -20.09 8.01 7.73
N GLU A 41 -20.24 8.62 8.90
CA GLU A 41 -19.34 9.64 9.42
C GLU A 41 -17.92 9.09 9.64
N GLN A 42 -17.77 7.91 10.24
CA GLN A 42 -16.47 7.28 10.44
C GLN A 42 -15.82 6.92 9.11
N ILE A 43 -16.60 6.39 8.15
CA ILE A 43 -16.13 6.10 6.79
C ILE A 43 -15.61 7.38 6.11
N SER A 44 -16.32 8.50 6.26
CA SER A 44 -15.91 9.80 5.71
C SER A 44 -14.58 10.31 6.30
N GLN A 45 -14.33 10.07 7.59
CA GLN A 45 -13.06 10.43 8.23
C GLN A 45 -11.89 9.63 7.65
N PHE A 46 -12.08 8.33 7.39
CA PHE A 46 -11.06 7.51 6.74
C PHE A 46 -10.78 7.98 5.30
N ALA A 47 -11.81 8.36 4.55
CA ALA A 47 -11.65 8.91 3.22
C ALA A 47 -10.80 10.19 3.23
N ARG A 48 -11.09 11.12 4.15
CA ARG A 48 -10.31 12.36 4.31
C ARG A 48 -8.84 12.11 4.65
N VAL A 49 -8.56 11.21 5.60
CA VAL A 49 -7.18 10.85 5.97
C VAL A 49 -6.44 10.19 4.80
N SER A 50 -7.14 9.37 4.00
CA SER A 50 -6.59 8.75 2.80
C SER A 50 -6.21 9.80 1.75
N GLU A 51 -7.08 10.78 1.50
CA GLU A 51 -6.81 11.89 0.58
C GLU A 51 -5.61 12.71 1.02
N GLN A 52 -5.56 13.11 2.29
CA GLN A 52 -4.43 13.87 2.83
C GLN A 52 -3.11 13.10 2.67
N ARG A 53 -3.09 11.80 2.99
CA ARG A 53 -1.90 10.95 2.80
C ARG A 53 -1.52 10.80 1.34
N ARG A 54 -2.47 10.80 0.40
CA ARG A 54 -2.19 10.78 -1.04
C ARG A 54 -1.54 12.09 -1.49
N GLU A 55 -2.03 13.22 -0.99
CA GLU A 55 -1.44 14.53 -1.27
C GLU A 55 -0.02 14.64 -0.73
N GLU A 56 0.21 14.25 0.54
CA GLU A 56 1.53 14.24 1.17
C GLU A 56 2.53 13.35 0.44
N ARG A 57 2.09 12.19 -0.07
CA ARG A 57 2.94 11.23 -0.81
C ARG A 57 3.11 11.59 -2.28
N ARG A 58 2.44 12.63 -2.78
CA ARG A 58 2.51 12.99 -4.20
C ARG A 58 3.88 13.58 -4.50
N LYS A 59 4.76 12.75 -5.07
CA LYS A 59 6.09 13.18 -5.53
C LYS A 59 5.95 14.29 -6.57
N GLN A 60 6.72 15.35 -6.42
CA GLN A 60 6.77 16.45 -7.38
C GLN A 60 7.86 16.19 -8.43
N THR A 61 7.57 16.49 -9.69
CA THR A 61 8.54 16.36 -10.78
C THR A 61 9.48 17.56 -10.79
N VAL A 62 10.78 17.31 -10.70
CA VAL A 62 11.83 18.34 -10.80
C VAL A 62 12.67 18.12 -12.05
N THR A 63 13.12 19.21 -12.70
CA THR A 63 14.01 19.15 -13.86
C THR A 63 15.39 19.68 -13.47
N LEU A 64 16.43 18.85 -13.59
CA LEU A 64 17.80 19.17 -13.23
C LEU A 64 18.74 18.96 -14.43
N ARG A 65 19.76 19.80 -14.55
CA ARG A 65 20.82 19.63 -15.55
C ARG A 65 21.97 18.86 -14.93
N LEU A 66 22.31 17.72 -15.53
CA LEU A 66 23.42 16.86 -15.11
C LEU A 66 24.47 16.79 -16.23
N SER A 67 25.73 16.58 -15.85
CA SER A 67 26.78 16.33 -16.84
C SER A 67 26.52 15.01 -17.58
N PRO A 68 27.00 14.86 -18.83
CA PRO A 68 26.83 13.60 -19.58
C PRO A 68 27.42 12.38 -18.86
N GLN A 69 28.52 12.58 -18.12
CA GLN A 69 29.16 11.53 -17.32
C GLN A 69 28.25 11.08 -16.16
N ALA A 70 27.69 12.03 -15.40
CA ALA A 70 26.79 11.72 -14.30
C ALA A 70 25.53 10.99 -14.78
N LEU A 71 24.98 11.38 -15.93
CA LEU A 71 23.83 10.71 -16.54
C LEU A 71 24.16 9.27 -16.98
N LYS A 72 25.38 9.03 -17.49
CA LYS A 72 25.84 7.68 -17.86
C LYS A 72 25.94 6.78 -16.62
N THR A 73 26.53 7.29 -15.54
CA THR A 73 26.60 6.58 -14.25
C THR A 73 25.21 6.26 -13.73
N ALA A 74 24.30 7.23 -13.73
CA ALA A 74 22.91 6.99 -13.32
C ALA A 74 22.25 5.87 -14.12
N LYS A 75 22.32 5.91 -15.46
CA LYS A 75 21.72 4.87 -16.32
C LYS A 75 22.34 3.48 -16.11
N SER A 76 23.60 3.39 -15.69
CA SER A 76 24.25 2.10 -15.39
C SER A 76 23.67 1.38 -14.18
N LEU A 77 22.90 2.08 -13.32
CA LEU A 77 22.20 1.48 -12.17
C LEU A 77 20.97 0.64 -12.57
N GLY A 78 20.65 0.55 -13.87
CA GLY A 78 19.58 -0.32 -14.40
C GLY A 78 18.22 0.37 -14.56
N LYS A 79 17.18 -0.40 -14.90
CA LYS A 79 15.84 0.11 -15.29
C LYS A 79 15.15 0.97 -14.21
N GLY A 80 15.57 0.83 -12.94
CA GLY A 80 15.05 1.59 -11.79
C GLY A 80 15.92 2.76 -11.34
N TYR A 81 16.88 3.22 -12.16
CA TYR A 81 17.85 4.24 -11.73
C TYR A 81 17.20 5.56 -11.27
N THR A 82 16.05 5.93 -11.84
CA THR A 82 15.31 7.14 -11.43
C THR A 82 14.84 7.06 -9.98
N SER A 83 14.36 5.88 -9.54
CA SER A 83 13.99 5.64 -8.15
C SER A 83 15.20 5.61 -7.21
N VAL A 84 16.37 5.21 -7.69
CA VAL A 84 17.62 5.28 -6.92
C VAL A 84 18.05 6.74 -6.78
N LEU A 85 18.04 7.52 -7.86
CA LEU A 85 18.35 8.96 -7.83
C LEU A 85 17.41 9.74 -6.90
N SER A 86 16.11 9.46 -6.93
CA SER A 86 15.12 10.07 -6.01
C SER A 86 15.52 9.85 -4.55
N ARG A 87 15.92 8.62 -4.18
CA ARG A 87 16.33 8.29 -2.82
C ARG A 87 17.64 8.96 -2.41
N ILE A 88 18.62 9.02 -3.33
CA ILE A 88 19.89 9.72 -3.09
C ILE A 88 19.64 11.20 -2.86
N LEU A 89 18.81 11.83 -3.69
CA LEU A 89 18.45 13.25 -3.55
C LEU A 89 17.71 13.53 -2.24
N GLU A 90 16.70 12.72 -1.90
CA GLU A 90 15.95 12.85 -0.64
C GLU A 90 16.90 12.69 0.57
N SER A 91 17.82 11.73 0.53
CA SER A 91 18.82 11.54 1.60
C SER A 91 19.80 12.71 1.69
N ALA A 92 20.32 13.18 0.56
CA ALA A 92 21.27 14.29 0.50
C ALA A 92 20.65 15.60 1.01
N LEU A 93 19.36 15.83 0.75
CA LEU A 93 18.62 17.00 1.25
C LEU A 93 18.26 16.91 2.74
N THR A 94 18.41 15.74 3.36
CA THR A 94 18.19 15.57 4.80
C THR A 94 19.48 15.82 5.59
N ASP A 95 20.64 15.67 4.94
CA ASP A 95 21.95 15.86 5.56
C ASP A 95 22.37 17.34 5.54
N ALA A 96 22.31 17.97 6.72
CA ALA A 96 22.65 19.38 6.89
C ALA A 96 24.13 19.70 6.64
N GLU A 97 25.04 18.75 6.84
CA GLU A 97 26.47 18.97 6.59
C GLU A 97 26.76 18.95 5.10
N LEU A 98 26.15 18.00 4.39
CA LEU A 98 26.24 17.90 2.94
C LEU A 98 25.67 19.16 2.27
N ILE A 99 24.52 19.65 2.72
CA ILE A 99 23.94 20.91 2.20
C ILE A 99 24.91 22.08 2.39
N LYS A 100 25.49 22.23 3.59
CA LYS A 100 26.45 23.32 3.88
C LYS A 100 27.69 23.27 3.01
N HIS A 101 28.12 22.08 2.58
CA HIS A 101 29.27 21.93 1.69
C HIS A 101 29.02 22.47 0.27
N TYR A 102 27.76 22.44 -0.20
CA TYR A 102 27.38 22.86 -1.55
C TYR A 102 26.68 24.24 -1.60
N LEU A 103 26.53 24.92 -0.45
CA LEU A 103 26.09 26.33 -0.33
C LEU A 103 27.29 27.27 -0.30
#